data_AF-A0A9P3JTR8-F1
#
_entry.id   AF-A0A9P3JTR8-F1
#
_cell.length_a   1.000
_cell.length_b   1.000
_cell.length_c   1.000
_cell.angle_alpha   90.00
_cell.angle_beta   90.00
_cell.angle_gamma   90.00
#
_symmetry.space_group_name_H-M   'P 1'
#
loop_
_entity.id
_entity.type
_entity.pdbx_description
1 polymer ?
#
loop_
_entity_poly.entity_id
_entity_poly.type
_entity_poly.pdbx_seq_one_letter_code
_entity_poly.pdbx_strand_id
1 'polypeptide(L)'
;LTALRTRYGSFEYIVMPFGLTNAPATFQITMNLIFSSLVDKCVILYLDDILIYSETREQHLKDLEAVFTLLLEHRLLTKGSKCEFLKDKL
;
A
#
# COMPACT_ATOMS: atom_id res chain seq x y z
N LEU A 1 -19.92 -12.05 -3.15
CA LEU A 1 -20.62 -10.90 -3.77
C LEU A 1 -19.58 -10.04 -4.49
N THR A 2 -19.13 -10.50 -5.66
CA THR A 2 -18.27 -9.74 -6.59
C THR A 2 -18.66 -10.02 -8.05
N ALA A 3 -19.76 -10.76 -8.26
CA ALA A 3 -20.27 -11.08 -9.57
C ALA A 3 -20.88 -9.84 -10.23
N LEU A 4 -20.39 -9.49 -11.41
CA LEU A 4 -20.92 -8.47 -12.30
C LEU A 4 -21.50 -9.14 -13.55
N ARG A 5 -22.54 -8.54 -14.12
CA ARG A 5 -23.20 -9.04 -15.32
C ARG A 5 -23.06 -8.02 -16.45
N THR A 6 -22.52 -8.47 -17.57
CA THR A 6 -22.45 -7.69 -18.81
C THR A 6 -23.39 -8.30 -19.85
N ARG A 7 -23.54 -7.65 -21.01
CA ARG A 7 -24.26 -8.22 -22.16
C ARG A 7 -23.71 -9.59 -22.58
N TYR A 8 -22.43 -9.84 -22.33
CA TYR A 8 -21.72 -11.03 -22.80
C TYR A 8 -21.61 -12.15 -21.77
N GLY A 9 -22.13 -11.96 -20.55
CA GLY A 9 -22.10 -12.99 -19.51
C GLY A 9 -21.90 -12.43 -18.10
N SER A 10 -21.71 -13.35 -17.16
CA SER A 10 -21.41 -13.04 -15.76
C SER A 10 -19.91 -13.25 -15.51
N PHE A 11 -19.32 -12.33 -14.76
CA PHE A 11 -17.90 -12.34 -14.40
C PHE A 11 -17.77 -12.05 -12.90
N GLU A 12 -16.69 -12.46 -12.28
CA GLU A 12 -16.40 -12.15 -10.88
C GLU A 12 -14.98 -11.63 -10.72
N TYR A 13 -14.78 -10.78 -9.71
CA TYR A 13 -13.44 -10.29 -9.37
C TYR A 13 -12.67 -11.31 -8.52
N ILE A 14 -11.41 -11.53 -8.89
CA ILE A 14 -10.43 -12.36 -8.16
C ILE A 14 -9.55 -11.54 -7.21
N VAL A 15 -9.62 -10.22 -7.30
CA VAL A 15 -8.97 -9.25 -6.42
C VAL A 15 -10.04 -8.31 -5.88
N MET A 16 -9.73 -7.56 -4.84
CA MET A 16 -10.65 -6.56 -4.28
C MET A 16 -10.96 -5.47 -5.32
N PRO A 17 -12.22 -5.32 -5.77
CA PRO A 17 -12.59 -4.28 -6.72
C PRO A 17 -12.87 -2.94 -6.04
N PHE A 18 -12.78 -1.87 -6.81
CA PHE A 18 -13.24 -0.55 -6.38
C PHE A 18 -14.76 -0.52 -6.16
N GLY A 19 -15.21 0.35 -5.26
CA GLY A 19 -16.63 0.53 -4.96
C GLY A 19 -17.20 -0.44 -3.92
N LEU A 20 -16.41 -1.39 -3.41
CA LEU A 20 -16.80 -2.16 -2.22
C LEU A 20 -16.72 -1.28 -0.98
N THR A 21 -17.81 -1.20 -0.19
CA THR A 21 -17.89 -0.34 1.00
C THR A 21 -16.75 -0.57 1.99
N ASN A 22 -16.37 -1.83 2.21
CA ASN A 22 -15.34 -2.21 3.18
C ASN A 22 -13.95 -2.44 2.55
N ALA A 23 -13.78 -2.14 1.26
CA ALA A 23 -12.48 -2.33 0.60
C ALA A 23 -11.35 -1.54 1.27
N PRO A 24 -11.50 -0.22 1.55
CA PRO A 24 -10.40 0.55 2.15
C PRO A 24 -10.05 0.09 3.57
N ALA A 25 -11.05 -0.26 4.37
CA ALA A 25 -10.83 -0.78 5.72
C ALA A 25 -10.10 -2.13 5.70
N THR A 26 -10.46 -3.02 4.77
CA THR A 26 -9.80 -4.31 4.61
C THR A 26 -8.35 -4.13 4.14
N PHE A 27 -8.12 -3.24 3.17
CA PHE A 27 -6.78 -2.91 2.69
C PHE A 27 -5.91 -2.34 3.81
N GLN A 28 -6.43 -1.39 4.60
CA GLN A 28 -5.71 -0.82 5.74
C GLN A 28 -5.30 -1.89 6.76
N ILE A 29 -6.19 -2.84 7.10
CA ILE A 29 -5.86 -3.93 8.02
C ILE A 29 -4.74 -4.79 7.45
N THR A 30 -4.80 -5.16 6.18
CA THR A 30 -3.75 -5.95 5.52
C THR A 30 -2.42 -5.20 5.51
N MET A 31 -2.42 -3.90 5.18
CA MET A 31 -1.22 -3.08 5.18
C MET A 31 -0.63 -2.95 6.60
N ASN A 32 -1.45 -2.71 7.62
CA ASN A 32 -1.00 -2.65 9.01
C ASN A 32 -0.36 -3.96 9.48
N LEU A 33 -0.86 -5.12 9.03
CA LEU A 33 -0.25 -6.42 9.36
C LEU A 33 1.11 -6.60 8.70
N ILE A 34 1.22 -6.30 7.40
CA ILE A 34 2.45 -6.43 6.62
C ILE A 34 3.54 -5.48 7.14
N PHE A 35 3.18 -4.23 7.40
CA PHE A 35 4.10 -3.20 7.87
C PHE A 35 4.18 -3.10 9.39
N SER A 36 3.60 -4.04 10.14
CA SER A 36 3.52 -3.99 11.61
C SER A 36 4.87 -3.76 12.31
N SER A 37 5.97 -4.19 11.68
CA SER A 37 7.34 -3.98 12.18
C SER A 37 7.89 -2.57 11.97
N LEU A 38 7.32 -1.80 11.04
CA LEU A 38 7.76 -0.46 10.60
C LEU A 38 6.75 0.66 10.92
N VAL A 39 5.48 0.33 11.12
CA VAL A 39 4.43 1.26 11.55
C VAL A 39 4.82 1.89 12.89
N ASP A 40 4.55 3.19 13.04
CA ASP A 40 4.91 4.05 14.18
C ASP A 40 6.43 4.21 14.43
N LYS A 41 7.29 3.64 13.57
CA LYS A 41 8.75 3.84 13.62
C LYS A 41 9.23 4.75 12.50
N CYS A 42 8.92 4.38 11.26
CA CYS A 42 9.32 5.12 10.07
C CYS A 42 8.24 5.12 8.98
N VAL A 43 7.11 4.44 9.18
CA VAL A 43 6.02 4.32 8.21
C VAL A 43 4.69 4.77 8.82
N ILE A 44 3.95 5.59 8.10
CA ILE A 44 2.54 5.90 8.34
C ILE A 44 1.74 5.38 7.15
N LEU A 45 0.69 4.60 7.44
CA LEU A 45 -0.20 4.04 6.42
C LEU A 45 -1.55 4.77 6.47
N TYR A 46 -2.00 5.30 5.34
CA TYR A 46 -3.31 5.92 5.22
C TYR A 46 -4.01 5.53 3.92
N LEU A 47 -5.03 4.69 4.04
CA LEU A 47 -5.77 4.13 2.90
C LEU A 47 -4.79 3.48 1.92
N ASP A 48 -4.66 4.05 0.71
CA ASP A 48 -3.81 3.53 -0.37
C ASP A 48 -2.38 4.12 -0.33
N ASP A 49 -2.10 5.08 0.55
CA ASP A 49 -0.84 5.81 0.62
C ASP A 49 0.08 5.29 1.74
N ILE A 50 1.36 5.17 1.40
CA ILE A 50 2.44 4.80 2.32
C ILE A 50 3.35 6.02 2.46
N LEU A 51 3.37 6.61 3.65
CA LEU A 51 4.27 7.70 3.98
C LEU A 51 5.45 7.18 4.76
N ILE A 52 6.66 7.53 4.34
CA ILE A 52 7.91 7.13 4.98
C ILE A 52 8.58 8.39 5.51
N TYR A 53 8.94 8.40 6.79
CA TYR A 53 9.57 9.54 7.45
C TYR A 53 10.78 9.10 8.27
N SER A 54 11.82 9.93 8.25
CA SER A 54 13.09 9.67 8.93
C SER A 54 13.78 11.00 9.26
N GLU A 55 14.61 11.02 10.30
CA GLU A 55 15.31 12.25 10.75
C GLU A 55 16.50 12.63 9.85
N THR A 56 17.19 11.64 9.29
CA THR A 56 18.36 11.84 8.43
C THR A 56 18.18 11.14 7.10
N ARG A 57 18.89 11.62 6.07
CA ARG A 57 18.81 11.05 4.73
C ARG A 57 19.39 9.64 4.68
N GLU A 58 20.44 9.36 5.45
CA GLU A 58 21.04 8.04 5.55
C GLU A 58 20.08 7.03 6.19
N GLN A 59 19.34 7.44 7.23
CA GLN A 59 18.32 6.61 7.84
C GLN A 59 17.15 6.39 6.87
N HIS A 60 16.74 7.42 6.14
CA HIS A 60 15.67 7.33 5.15
C HIS A 60 15.95 6.32 4.05
N LEU A 61 17.20 6.21 3.59
CA LEU A 61 17.58 5.19 2.60
C LEU A 61 17.43 3.77 3.15
N LYS A 62 17.77 3.54 4.43
CA LYS A 62 17.58 2.23 5.09
C LYS A 62 16.11 1.91 5.29
N ASP A 63 15.31 2.91 5.68
CA ASP A 63 13.87 2.74 5.87
C ASP A 63 13.18 2.42 4.53
N LEU A 64 13.57 3.11 3.44
CA LEU A 64 13.11 2.80 2.08
C LEU A 64 13.45 1.37 1.66
N GLU A 65 14.68 0.91 1.91
CA GLU A 65 15.10 -0.46 1.62
C GLU A 65 14.23 -1.49 2.38
N ALA A 66 13.95 -1.25 3.66
CA ALA A 66 13.10 -2.11 4.47
C ALA A 66 11.66 -2.15 3.93
N VAL A 67 11.08 -0.99 3.58
CA VAL A 67 9.73 -0.91 3.00
C VAL A 67 9.67 -1.63 1.65
N PHE A 68 10.62 -1.40 0.75
CA PHE A 68 10.64 -2.06 -0.56
C PHE A 68 10.84 -3.58 -0.46
N THR A 69 11.62 -4.04 0.52
CA THR A 69 11.77 -5.47 0.80
C THR A 69 10.43 -6.10 1.19
N LEU A 70 9.70 -5.49 2.13
CA LEU A 70 8.37 -5.98 2.52
C LEU A 70 7.36 -5.94 1.35
N LEU A 71 7.38 -4.87 0.54
CA LEU A 71 6.53 -4.78 -0.64
C LEU A 71 6.81 -5.93 -1.62
N LEU A 72 8.08 -6.26 -1.84
CA LEU A 72 8.49 -7.34 -2.74
C LEU A 72 8.10 -8.72 -2.19
N GLU A 73 8.34 -8.98 -0.91
CA GLU A 73 7.99 -10.24 -0.24
C GLU A 73 6.48 -10.53 -0.32
N HIS A 74 5.66 -9.50 -0.11
CA HIS A 74 4.21 -9.60 -0.17
C HIS A 74 3.61 -9.39 -1.56
N ARG A 75 4.45 -9.23 -2.60
CA ARG A 75 4.06 -9.01 -4.00
C ARG A 75 3.13 -7.80 -4.19
N LEU A 76 3.32 -6.78 -3.36
CA LEU A 76 2.61 -5.51 -3.46
C LEU A 76 3.34 -4.61 -4.45
N LEU A 77 2.57 -3.95 -5.32
CA LEU A 77 3.10 -3.09 -6.36
C LEU A 77 2.69 -1.64 -6.09
N THR A 78 3.67 -0.74 -6.13
CA THR A 78 3.45 0.70 -6.06
C THR A 78 3.47 1.31 -7.46
N LYS A 79 2.56 2.25 -7.72
CA LYS A 79 2.53 2.95 -9.01
C LYS A 79 3.61 4.04 -9.03
N GLY A 80 4.76 3.74 -9.65
CA GLY A 80 5.92 4.65 -9.67
C GLY A 80 5.64 6.07 -10.16
N SER A 81 4.68 6.28 -11.07
CA SER A 81 4.29 7.62 -11.52
C SER A 81 3.53 8.46 -10.49
N LYS A 82 3.10 7.85 -9.38
CA LYS A 82 2.50 8.51 -8.23
C LYS A 82 3.42 8.54 -7.00
N CYS A 83 4.58 7.88 -7.07
CA CYS A 83 5.51 7.84 -5.95
C CYS A 83 6.41 9.06 -5.98
N GLU A 84 6.59 9.68 -4.82
CA GLU A 84 7.50 10.79 -4.62
C GLU A 84 8.53 10.40 -3.57
N PHE A 85 9.81 10.61 -3.87
CA PHE A 85 10.91 10.15 -3.02
C PHE A 85 11.78 11.33 -2.57
N LEU A 86 12.29 11.24 -1.35
CA LEU A 86 13.33 12.15 -0.83
C LEU A 86 12.95 13.64 -0.92
N LYS A 87 11.69 13.97 -0.63
CA LYS A 87 11.24 15.36 -0.53
C LYS A 87 11.59 15.93 0.84
N ASP A 88 12.14 17.14 0.86
CA ASP A 88 12.46 17.89 2.10
C ASP A 88 11.22 18.43 2.82
N LYS A 89 10.05 18.41 2.18
CA LYS A 89 8.76 18.81 2.74
C LYS A 89 7.64 17.93 2.17
N LEU A 90 6.66 17.61 3.02
CA LEU A 90 5.36 17.10 2.60
C LEU A 90 4.66 18.11 1.69
#